data_AF-A0A1I2X1D5-F1
#
_entry.id   AF-A0A1I2X1D5-F1
#
_cell.length_a   1.000
_cell.length_b   1.000
_cell.length_c   1.000
_cell.angle_alpha   90.00
_cell.angle_beta   90.00
_cell.angle_gamma   90.00
#
_symmetry.space_group_name_H-M   'P 1'
#
loop_
_entity.id
_entity.type
_entity.pdbx_description
1 polymer ?
#
loop_
_entity_poly.entity_id
_entity_poly.type
_entity_poly.pdbx_seq_one_letter_code
_entity_poly.pdbx_strand_id
1 'polypeptide(L)'
;MRKWLNWIGLGLMAAAAASMIAADAMAGEPSRGWEPTAQKFYLQFSIFAPGDLTCDATGPGVRTKLSRGITGAPLLRITGNADQARILCSRPDGSRYTTDLNRTLRYNTSGAIRATVTFQPGQDTGSVLVQRDGENDRLVPTVYPRAFVKVQE
;
A
#
# COMPACT_ATOMS: atom_id res chain seq x y z
N MET A 1 -10.71 53.04 33.70
CA MET A 1 -10.80 51.59 33.99
C MET A 1 -11.56 50.88 32.88
N ARG A 2 -10.88 50.36 31.84
CA ARG A 2 -11.40 49.37 30.85
C ARG A 2 -10.38 48.99 29.74
N LYS A 3 -9.10 49.37 29.87
CA LYS A 3 -7.99 48.88 29.01
C LYS A 3 -7.54 47.43 29.34
N TRP A 4 -8.23 46.76 30.26
CA TRP A 4 -7.80 45.48 30.86
C TRP A 4 -8.59 44.25 30.39
N LEU A 5 -9.39 44.38 29.32
CA LEU A 5 -10.21 43.28 28.79
C LEU A 5 -9.70 42.70 27.46
N ASN A 6 -8.75 43.35 26.78
CA ASN A 6 -8.24 42.90 25.49
C ASN A 6 -6.88 42.16 25.54
N TRP A 7 -6.29 41.97 26.72
CA TRP A 7 -4.98 41.32 26.86
C TRP A 7 -5.04 39.86 27.30
N ILE A 8 -6.12 39.43 27.97
CA ILE A 8 -6.31 38.04 28.40
C ILE A 8 -6.63 37.13 27.19
N GLY A 9 -7.36 37.65 26.19
CA GLY A 9 -7.72 36.89 24.98
C GLY A 9 -6.57 36.60 24.03
N LEU A 10 -5.48 37.38 24.08
CA LEU A 10 -4.34 37.25 23.16
C LEU A 10 -3.20 36.39 23.74
N GLY A 11 -3.09 36.28 25.08
CA GLY A 11 -2.09 35.44 25.74
C GLY A 11 -2.42 33.94 25.79
N LEU A 12 -3.71 33.57 25.83
CA LEU A 12 -4.14 32.18 25.99
C LEU A 12 -4.11 31.36 24.68
N MET A 13 -4.21 32.01 23.52
CA MET A 13 -4.14 31.33 22.21
C MET A 13 -2.70 31.08 21.72
N ALA A 14 -1.71 31.83 22.21
CA ALA A 14 -0.30 31.62 21.85
C ALA A 14 0.36 30.47 22.63
N ALA A 15 -0.11 30.18 23.85
CA ALA A 15 0.52 29.18 24.73
C ALA A 15 0.16 27.72 24.37
N ALA A 16 -0.97 27.47 23.70
CA ALA A 16 -1.40 26.11 23.36
C ALA A 16 -0.73 25.55 22.08
N ALA A 17 -0.29 26.41 21.16
CA ALA A 17 0.39 25.98 19.94
C ALA A 17 1.90 25.72 20.13
N ALA A 18 2.54 26.36 21.11
CA ALA A 18 3.98 26.22 21.35
C ALA A 18 4.34 24.93 22.12
N SER A 19 3.43 24.38 22.93
CA SER A 19 3.72 23.20 23.76
C SER A 19 3.65 21.87 23.01
N MET A 20 2.90 21.77 21.90
CA MET A 20 2.90 20.57 21.06
C MET A 20 4.09 20.49 20.10
N ILE A 21 4.72 21.62 19.77
CA ILE A 21 5.87 21.64 18.85
C ILE A 21 7.19 21.35 19.60
N ALA A 22 7.28 21.67 20.88
CA ALA A 22 8.49 21.47 21.67
C ALA A 22 8.69 20.02 22.17
N ALA A 23 7.62 19.21 22.24
CA ALA A 23 7.70 17.82 22.70
C ALA A 23 8.21 16.87 21.59
N ASP A 24 7.85 17.10 20.32
CA ASP A 24 8.30 16.29 19.18
C ASP A 24 9.73 16.65 18.69
N ALA A 25 10.27 17.80 19.10
CA ALA A 25 11.57 18.27 18.63
C ALA A 25 12.78 17.68 19.39
N MET A 26 12.58 17.06 20.56
CA MET A 26 13.66 16.64 21.46
C MET A 26 13.87 15.12 21.53
N ALA A 27 13.09 14.34 20.78
CA ALA A 27 13.24 12.89 20.64
C ALA A 27 13.66 12.48 19.22
N GLY A 28 14.79 13.04 18.77
CA GLY A 28 15.88 12.24 18.19
C GLY A 28 15.69 11.39 16.93
N GLU A 29 14.57 11.41 16.22
CA GLU A 29 14.44 10.80 14.91
C GLU A 29 13.73 11.77 13.96
N PRO A 30 14.37 12.25 12.87
CA PRO A 30 13.64 13.00 11.87
C PRO A 30 12.56 12.06 11.34
N SER A 31 11.30 12.42 11.59
CA SER A 31 10.18 11.89 10.85
C SER A 31 10.52 12.09 9.38
N ARG A 32 10.87 11.00 8.69
CA ARG A 32 11.18 11.05 7.24
C ARG A 32 9.95 11.68 6.60
N GLY A 33 10.14 12.92 6.13
CA GLY A 33 9.10 13.68 5.47
C GLY A 33 8.46 12.81 4.39
N TRP A 34 7.15 12.92 4.25
CA TRP A 34 6.42 12.24 3.19
C TRP A 34 7.06 12.56 1.84
N GLU A 35 7.80 11.59 1.29
CA GLU A 35 8.35 11.67 -0.06
C GLU A 35 7.44 10.85 -0.98
N PRO A 36 6.49 11.48 -1.69
CA PRO A 36 5.59 10.77 -2.59
C PRO A 36 6.39 10.20 -3.76
N THR A 37 6.62 8.90 -3.74
CA THR A 37 7.19 8.21 -4.88
C THR A 37 6.12 7.97 -5.96
N ALA A 38 6.53 7.96 -7.22
CA ALA A 38 5.64 7.73 -8.36
C ALA A 38 5.24 6.25 -8.53
N GLN A 39 5.60 5.37 -7.58
CA GLN A 39 5.43 3.93 -7.74
C GLN A 39 3.94 3.57 -7.68
N LYS A 40 3.54 2.70 -8.62
CA LYS A 40 2.17 2.19 -8.75
C LYS A 40 2.23 0.68 -8.93
N PHE A 41 1.58 -0.04 -8.03
CA PHE A 41 1.45 -1.49 -8.08
C PHE A 41 -0.02 -1.89 -7.96
N TYR A 42 -0.50 -2.68 -8.92
CA TYR A 42 -1.87 -3.17 -8.94
C TYR A 42 -1.84 -4.68 -8.77
N LEU A 43 -2.33 -5.16 -7.63
CA LEU A 43 -2.57 -6.59 -7.40
C LEU A 43 -4.00 -6.92 -7.84
N GLN A 44 -4.09 -7.56 -8.99
CA GLN A 44 -5.31 -8.02 -9.62
C GLN A 44 -5.51 -9.50 -9.37
N PHE A 45 -6.76 -9.93 -9.33
CA PHE A 45 -7.10 -11.33 -9.17
C PHE A 45 -7.82 -11.83 -10.42
N SER A 46 -7.45 -13.02 -10.89
CA SER A 46 -8.14 -13.68 -11.99
C SER A 46 -9.60 -13.97 -11.61
N ILE A 47 -10.46 -14.22 -12.61
CA ILE A 47 -11.87 -14.58 -12.39
C ILE A 47 -12.07 -15.88 -11.59
N PHE A 48 -11.03 -16.71 -11.51
CA PHE A 48 -11.04 -17.98 -10.78
C PHE A 48 -10.50 -17.83 -9.35
N ALA A 49 -10.05 -16.63 -8.96
CA ALA A 49 -9.64 -16.37 -7.59
C ALA A 49 -10.88 -16.32 -6.67
N PRO A 50 -10.72 -16.70 -5.40
CA PRO A 50 -11.80 -16.54 -4.42
C PRO A 50 -12.29 -15.09 -4.34
N GLY A 51 -13.59 -14.87 -4.56
CA GLY A 51 -14.20 -13.53 -4.57
C GLY A 51 -14.34 -12.88 -3.19
N ASP A 52 -14.13 -13.67 -2.13
CA ASP A 52 -14.18 -13.31 -0.70
C ASP A 52 -12.82 -12.84 -0.15
N LEU A 53 -11.77 -12.82 -0.97
CA LEU A 53 -10.47 -12.27 -0.61
C LEU A 53 -10.57 -10.77 -0.32
N THR A 54 -10.11 -10.38 0.86
CA THR A 54 -9.91 -8.98 1.26
C THR A 54 -8.42 -8.74 1.43
N CYS A 55 -7.87 -7.74 0.76
CA CYS A 55 -6.45 -7.44 0.80
C CYS A 55 -6.19 -6.01 1.25
N ASP A 56 -5.10 -5.82 1.97
CA ASP A 56 -4.54 -4.52 2.29
C ASP A 56 -3.00 -4.57 2.19
N ALA A 57 -2.38 -3.39 2.19
CA ALA A 57 -0.94 -3.26 2.23
C ALA A 57 -0.52 -2.12 3.17
N THR A 58 0.48 -2.39 4.00
CA THR A 58 0.95 -1.45 5.02
C THR A 58 2.41 -1.12 4.82
N GLY A 59 2.80 0.10 5.15
CA GLY A 59 4.19 0.55 5.10
C GLY A 59 4.32 2.07 5.13
N PRO A 60 5.51 2.61 5.43
CA PRO A 60 5.73 4.06 5.44
C PRO A 60 5.51 4.67 4.06
N GLY A 61 4.65 5.68 3.95
CA GLY A 61 4.36 6.35 2.67
C GLY A 61 3.54 5.51 1.68
N VAL A 62 2.99 4.37 2.13
CA VAL A 62 2.10 3.51 1.32
C VAL A 62 0.67 4.05 1.38
N ARG A 63 0.01 4.08 0.22
CA ARG A 63 -1.42 4.33 0.10
C ARG A 63 -2.10 3.17 -0.61
N THR A 64 -3.14 2.63 -0.01
CA THR A 64 -3.91 1.52 -0.57
C THR A 64 -5.31 1.95 -0.95
N LYS A 65 -5.84 1.32 -1.99
CA LYS A 65 -7.28 1.32 -2.29
C LYS A 65 -7.68 -0.06 -2.76
N LEU A 66 -8.53 -0.70 -1.98
CA LEU A 66 -9.23 -1.91 -2.40
C LEU A 66 -10.47 -1.53 -3.22
N SER A 67 -10.67 -2.22 -4.32
CA SER A 67 -11.82 -2.06 -5.22
C SER A 67 -12.15 -3.41 -5.87
N ARG A 68 -13.14 -3.42 -6.76
CA ARG A 68 -13.46 -4.59 -7.60
C ARG A 68 -13.22 -4.27 -9.06
N GLY A 69 -12.65 -5.24 -9.78
CA GLY A 69 -12.54 -5.19 -11.24
C GLY A 69 -13.89 -5.43 -11.92
N ILE A 70 -13.91 -5.36 -13.24
CA ILE A 70 -15.10 -5.57 -14.07
C ILE A 70 -15.72 -6.97 -13.84
N THR A 71 -14.87 -7.95 -13.52
CA THR A 71 -15.26 -9.33 -13.25
C THR A 71 -15.69 -9.57 -11.79
N GLY A 72 -15.76 -8.52 -10.96
CA GLY A 72 -16.05 -8.61 -9.53
C GLY A 72 -14.86 -9.06 -8.67
N ALA A 73 -13.78 -9.54 -9.30
CA ALA A 73 -12.56 -9.95 -8.62
C ALA A 73 -11.92 -8.77 -7.87
N PRO A 74 -11.31 -9.01 -6.70
CA PRO A 74 -10.62 -7.97 -5.95
C PRO A 74 -9.54 -7.28 -6.79
N LEU A 75 -9.34 -5.99 -6.53
CA LEU A 75 -8.29 -5.17 -7.10
C LEU A 75 -7.70 -4.31 -5.99
N LEU A 76 -6.49 -4.64 -5.55
CA LEU A 76 -5.74 -3.83 -4.61
C LEU A 76 -4.78 -2.93 -5.38
N ARG A 77 -4.99 -1.61 -5.26
CA ARG A 77 -4.07 -0.60 -5.77
C ARG A 77 -3.17 -0.10 -4.64
N ILE A 78 -1.87 -0.15 -4.87
CA ILE A 78 -0.83 0.36 -3.97
C ILE A 78 -0.08 1.49 -4.69
N THR A 79 0.02 2.64 -4.03
CA THR A 79 0.71 3.82 -4.56
C THR A 79 1.58 4.47 -3.49
N GLY A 80 2.56 5.28 -3.89
CA GLY A 80 3.60 5.75 -2.98
C GLY A 80 4.68 4.68 -2.87
N ASN A 81 5.18 4.37 -1.68
CA ASN A 81 6.30 3.43 -1.50
C ASN A 81 5.89 1.96 -1.65
N ALA A 82 5.45 1.59 -2.85
CA ALA A 82 4.95 0.26 -3.17
C ALA A 82 6.01 -0.84 -2.98
N ASP A 83 7.29 -0.54 -3.15
CA ASP A 83 8.41 -1.45 -2.87
C ASP A 83 8.64 -1.75 -1.37
N GLN A 84 8.08 -0.94 -0.48
CA GLN A 84 8.14 -1.13 0.98
C GLN A 84 6.84 -1.69 1.55
N ALA A 85 5.79 -1.79 0.72
CA ALA A 85 4.49 -2.25 1.16
C ALA A 85 4.52 -3.74 1.54
N ARG A 86 3.96 -4.08 2.70
CA ARG A 86 3.69 -5.45 3.11
C ARG A 86 2.26 -5.79 2.77
N ILE A 87 2.06 -6.72 1.84
CA ILE A 87 0.74 -7.11 1.36
C ILE A 87 0.23 -8.28 2.20
N LEU A 88 -0.99 -8.17 2.71
CA LEU A 88 -1.69 -9.26 3.36
C LEU A 88 -3.11 -9.36 2.79
N CYS A 89 -3.48 -10.56 2.38
CA CYS A 89 -4.82 -10.90 1.96
C CYS A 89 -5.40 -11.93 2.92
N SER A 90 -6.65 -11.75 3.33
CA SER A 90 -7.37 -12.65 4.23
C SER A 90 -8.69 -13.08 3.62
N ARG A 91 -9.13 -14.28 4.00
CA ARG A 91 -10.46 -14.81 3.69
C ARG A 91 -11.26 -15.01 4.99
N PRO A 92 -12.61 -15.03 4.93
CA PRO A 92 -13.45 -15.31 6.09
C PRO A 92 -13.21 -16.69 6.73
N ASP A 93 -12.68 -17.64 5.96
CA ASP A 93 -12.29 -18.99 6.45
C ASP A 93 -11.03 -18.98 7.34
N GLY A 94 -10.43 -17.82 7.58
CA GLY A 94 -9.20 -17.64 8.36
C GLY A 94 -7.91 -17.76 7.56
N SER A 95 -7.97 -18.22 6.31
CA SER A 95 -6.80 -18.33 5.44
C SER A 95 -6.21 -16.95 5.15
N ARG A 96 -4.88 -16.85 5.26
CA ARG A 96 -4.12 -15.63 4.96
C ARG A 96 -3.09 -15.90 3.89
N TYR A 97 -2.85 -14.90 3.04
CA TYR A 97 -1.94 -14.99 1.90
C TYR A 97 -1.11 -13.72 1.78
N THR A 98 0.08 -13.85 1.20
CA THR A 98 1.00 -12.74 0.98
C THR A 98 1.77 -12.90 -0.33
N THR A 99 2.37 -11.80 -0.78
CA THR A 99 3.36 -11.78 -1.86
C THR A 99 4.35 -10.65 -1.57
N ASP A 100 5.63 -10.91 -1.83
CA ASP A 100 6.69 -9.91 -1.72
C ASP A 100 7.11 -9.35 -3.09
N LEU A 101 6.39 -9.70 -4.17
CA LEU A 101 6.81 -9.35 -5.52
C LEU A 101 6.97 -7.84 -5.72
N ASN A 102 6.05 -7.04 -5.17
CA ASN A 102 6.15 -5.59 -5.18
C ASN A 102 7.52 -5.08 -4.70
N ARG A 103 8.16 -5.78 -3.76
CA ARG A 103 9.44 -5.39 -3.15
C ARG A 103 10.66 -5.80 -3.98
N THR A 104 10.48 -6.74 -4.91
CA THR A 104 11.54 -7.28 -5.78
C THR A 104 11.56 -6.65 -7.18
N LEU A 105 10.48 -5.97 -7.55
CA LEU A 105 10.30 -5.41 -8.87
C LEU A 105 10.88 -4.01 -8.96
N ARG A 106 11.41 -3.66 -10.14
CA ARG A 106 11.89 -2.31 -10.42
C ARG A 106 10.74 -1.41 -10.85
N TYR A 107 10.55 -0.31 -10.14
CA TYR A 107 9.61 0.75 -10.49
C TYR A 107 10.29 1.82 -11.35
N ASN A 108 9.51 2.42 -12.23
CA ASN A 108 9.89 3.60 -12.99
C ASN A 108 8.78 4.66 -12.90
N THR A 109 9.07 5.88 -13.35
CA THR A 109 8.10 6.99 -13.35
C THR A 109 7.09 6.88 -14.50
N SER A 110 7.37 6.05 -15.50
CA SER A 110 6.63 5.98 -16.77
C SER A 110 5.42 5.05 -16.74
N GLY A 111 5.33 4.09 -15.82
CA GLY A 111 4.25 3.12 -15.86
C GLY A 111 3.95 2.40 -14.56
N ALA A 112 2.75 1.82 -14.50
CA ALA A 112 2.33 0.98 -13.41
C ALA A 112 2.81 -0.46 -13.61
N ILE A 113 3.02 -1.15 -12.49
CA ILE A 113 3.18 -2.60 -12.46
C ILE A 113 1.82 -3.23 -12.21
N ARG A 114 1.41 -4.15 -13.07
CA ARG A 114 0.19 -4.95 -12.93
C ARG A 114 0.57 -6.39 -12.63
N ALA A 115 0.19 -6.86 -11.45
CA ALA A 115 0.42 -8.22 -10.99
C ALA A 115 -0.92 -8.95 -10.91
N THR A 116 -1.15 -9.94 -11.78
CA THR A 116 -2.37 -10.73 -11.80
C THR A 116 -2.12 -12.07 -11.10
N VAL A 117 -2.83 -12.29 -9.99
CA VAL A 117 -2.81 -13.52 -9.21
C VAL A 117 -3.76 -14.54 -9.84
N THR A 118 -3.26 -15.74 -10.08
CA THR A 118 -4.04 -16.89 -10.52
C THR A 118 -3.89 -18.02 -9.52
N PHE A 119 -5.02 -18.51 -9.04
CA PHE A 119 -5.08 -19.69 -8.18
C PHE A 119 -5.28 -20.95 -9.01
N GLN A 120 -4.65 -22.04 -8.57
CA GLN A 120 -5.01 -23.37 -9.02
C GLN A 120 -5.94 -23.99 -7.97
N PRO A 121 -7.05 -24.64 -8.37
CA PRO A 121 -7.91 -25.35 -7.44
C PRO A 121 -7.10 -26.34 -6.58
N GLY A 122 -7.34 -26.33 -5.26
CA GLY A 122 -6.66 -27.22 -4.31
C GLY A 122 -5.22 -26.86 -3.97
N GLN A 123 -4.69 -25.72 -4.43
CA GLN A 123 -3.33 -25.26 -4.10
C GLN A 123 -3.38 -24.12 -3.07
N ASP A 124 -2.50 -24.19 -2.06
CA ASP A 124 -2.27 -23.11 -1.09
C ASP A 124 -1.34 -21.99 -1.64
N THR A 125 -1.05 -22.02 -2.94
CA THR A 125 -0.22 -21.02 -3.62
C THR A 125 -0.80 -20.62 -4.97
N GLY A 126 -0.70 -19.34 -5.29
CA GLY A 126 -1.02 -18.77 -6.60
C GLY A 126 0.24 -18.41 -7.39
N SER A 127 0.11 -18.45 -8.72
CA SER A 127 1.09 -17.86 -9.64
C SER A 127 0.75 -16.40 -9.87
N VAL A 128 1.76 -15.56 -10.07
CA VAL A 128 1.58 -14.13 -10.31
C VAL A 128 2.19 -13.75 -11.66
N LEU A 129 1.35 -13.27 -12.56
CA LEU A 129 1.76 -12.74 -13.85
C LEU A 129 1.99 -11.23 -13.73
N VAL A 130 3.21 -10.79 -14.02
CA VAL A 130 3.60 -9.37 -13.91
C VAL A 130 3.76 -8.75 -15.28
N GLN A 131 3.09 -7.62 -15.48
CA GLN A 131 3.16 -6.75 -16.64
C GLN A 131 3.61 -5.34 -16.21
N ARG A 132 4.39 -4.67 -17.04
CA ARG A 132 4.85 -3.30 -16.83
C ARG A 132 4.34 -2.41 -17.94
N ASP A 133 3.59 -1.38 -17.57
CA ASP A 133 3.16 -0.34 -18.51
C ASP A 133 4.41 0.49 -18.93
N GLY A 134 4.52 0.90 -20.20
CA GLY A 134 5.58 1.79 -20.69
C GLY A 134 6.93 1.12 -21.05
N GLU A 135 7.08 -0.19 -20.89
CA GLU A 135 8.24 -0.95 -21.42
C GLU A 135 7.95 -1.35 -22.88
N ASN A 136 8.15 -0.41 -23.82
CA ASN A 136 7.76 -0.54 -25.23
C ASN A 136 8.39 -1.72 -25.99
N ASP A 137 9.42 -2.37 -25.46
CA ASP A 137 10.16 -3.46 -26.13
C ASP A 137 9.92 -4.86 -25.54
N ARG A 138 9.19 -4.99 -24.43
CA ARG A 138 9.01 -6.30 -23.74
C ARG A 138 7.60 -6.48 -23.22
N LEU A 139 6.65 -6.66 -24.12
CA LEU A 139 5.31 -7.19 -23.83
C LEU A 139 5.31 -8.66 -23.35
N VAL A 140 6.43 -9.17 -22.85
CA VAL A 140 6.51 -10.54 -22.31
C VAL A 140 6.15 -10.48 -20.83
N PRO A 141 4.91 -10.85 -20.44
CA PRO A 141 4.58 -10.97 -19.03
C PRO A 141 5.56 -11.95 -18.37
N THR A 142 6.09 -11.56 -17.21
CA THR A 142 6.92 -12.46 -16.41
C THR A 142 6.01 -13.23 -15.46
N VAL A 143 6.08 -14.56 -15.50
CA VAL A 143 5.31 -15.42 -14.60
C VAL A 143 6.18 -15.81 -13.42
N TYR A 144 5.70 -15.51 -12.21
CA TYR A 144 6.30 -15.93 -10.96
C TYR A 144 5.46 -17.07 -10.37
N PRO A 145 5.88 -18.34 -10.55
CA PRO A 145 5.15 -19.47 -9.99
C PRO A 145 5.22 -19.42 -8.47
N ARG A 146 4.12 -19.77 -7.80
CA ARG A 146 4.02 -19.86 -6.32
C ARG A 146 4.44 -18.58 -5.59
N ALA A 147 4.23 -17.40 -6.20
CA ALA A 147 4.63 -16.12 -5.63
C ALA A 147 3.54 -15.44 -4.79
N PHE A 148 2.32 -15.99 -4.79
CA PHE A 148 1.27 -15.63 -3.86
C PHE A 148 1.04 -16.81 -2.93
N VAL A 149 1.49 -16.73 -1.69
CA VAL A 149 1.62 -17.89 -0.80
C VAL A 149 0.74 -17.73 0.42
N LYS A 150 0.18 -18.83 0.90
CA LYS A 150 -0.47 -18.89 2.21
C LYS A 150 0.56 -18.61 3.31
N VAL A 151 0.20 -17.78 4.28
CA VAL A 151 1.01 -17.52 5.46
C VAL A 151 0.95 -18.77 6.34
N GLN A 152 2.10 -19.36 6.66
CA GLN A 152 2.20 -20.44 7.65
C GLN A 152 2.23 -19.81 9.04
N GLU A 153 1.37 -20.30 9.94
CA GLU A 153 1.43 -19.98 11.37
C GLU A 153 2.52 -20.79 12.08
#